data_AF-M8BBZ2-F1
#
_entry.id   AF-M8BBZ2-F1
#
_cell.length_a   1.000
_cell.length_b   1.000
_cell.length_c   1.000
_cell.angle_alpha   90.00
_cell.angle_beta   90.00
_cell.angle_gamma   90.00
#
_symmetry.space_group_name_H-M   'P 1'
#
loop_
_entity.id
_entity.type
_entity.pdbx_description
1 polymer ?
#
loop_
_entity_poly.entity_id
_entity_poly.type
_entity_poly.pdbx_seq_one_letter_code
_entity_poly.pdbx_strand_id
1 'polypeptide(L)'
;MAAREALALAKDLACTKIVVATDCLSTVNHLKTDYMGWAKAIIFELKRSMQDFVSAVVLREKRDSNLEAHSLAKAVISLHLGRHVWLTEKPNLSCIPDNIMS
;
A
#
# COMPACT_ATOMS: atom_id res chain seq x y z
N MET A 1 -4.06 5.51 0.48
CA MET A 1 -4.91 4.38 0.94
C MET A 1 -4.13 3.07 1.00
N ALA A 2 -3.36 2.66 -0.02
CA ALA A 2 -2.59 1.40 0.01
C ALA A 2 -1.75 1.19 1.29
N ALA A 3 -0.99 2.20 1.76
CA ALA A 3 -0.22 2.08 3.00
C ALA A 3 -1.08 1.83 4.24
N ARG A 4 -2.31 2.37 4.30
CA ARG A 4 -3.24 2.14 5.42
C ARG A 4 -3.73 0.69 5.43
N GLU A 5 -4.08 0.15 4.27
CA GLU A 5 -4.49 -1.26 4.14
C GLU A 5 -3.34 -2.21 4.50
N ALA A 6 -2.09 -1.86 4.15
CA ALA A 6 -0.92 -2.62 4.58
C ALA A 6 -0.77 -2.65 6.12
N LEU A 7 -1.00 -1.52 6.81
CA LEU A 7 -1.01 -1.49 8.28
C LEU A 7 -2.17 -2.32 8.86
N ALA A 8 -3.36 -2.23 8.28
CA ALA A 8 -4.51 -3.02 8.72
C ALA A 8 -4.23 -4.53 8.60
N LEU A 9 -3.70 -4.97 7.46
CA LEU A 9 -3.30 -6.36 7.26
C LEU A 9 -2.22 -6.79 8.25
N ALA A 10 -1.21 -5.96 8.49
CA ALA A 10 -0.18 -6.27 9.48
C ALA A 10 -0.74 -6.43 10.90
N LYS A 11 -1.75 -5.64 11.25
CA LYS A 11 -2.45 -5.75 12.54
C LYS A 11 -3.25 -7.05 12.62
N ASP A 12 -3.97 -7.41 11.55
CA ASP A 12 -4.72 -8.67 11.45
C ASP A 12 -3.79 -9.90 11.55
N LEU A 13 -2.55 -9.78 11.06
CA LEU A 13 -1.50 -10.80 11.17
C LEU A 13 -0.75 -10.77 12.51
N ALA A 14 -1.14 -9.92 13.45
CA ALA A 14 -0.49 -9.72 14.75
C ALA A 14 1.02 -9.39 14.66
N CYS A 15 1.44 -8.71 13.59
CA CYS A 15 2.80 -8.22 13.44
C CYS A 15 3.07 -7.07 14.41
N THR A 16 4.26 -7.05 15.03
CA THR A 16 4.62 -6.01 16.01
C THR A 16 5.66 -5.02 15.48
N LYS A 17 6.51 -5.45 14.54
CA LYS A 17 7.52 -4.63 13.87
C LYS A 17 7.35 -4.77 12.36
N ILE A 18 7.15 -3.65 11.69
CA ILE A 18 6.82 -3.64 10.26
C ILE A 18 7.56 -2.57 9.49
N VAL A 19 7.79 -2.87 8.21
CA VAL A 19 8.28 -1.92 7.20
C VAL A 19 7.28 -1.91 6.05
N VAL A 20 6.75 -0.72 5.74
CA VAL A 20 5.87 -0.51 4.58
C VAL A 20 6.70 0.15 3.49
N ALA A 21 7.02 -0.60 2.44
CA ALA A 21 7.67 -0.05 1.26
C ALA A 21 6.64 0.65 0.35
N THR A 22 7.00 1.79 -0.24
CA THR A 22 6.17 2.49 -1.21
C THR A 22 7.01 3.18 -2.27
N ASP A 23 6.55 3.18 -3.52
CA ASP A 23 7.12 4.00 -4.60
C ASP A 23 6.66 5.47 -4.54
N CYS A 24 5.68 5.79 -3.68
CA CYS A 24 5.13 7.13 -3.54
C CYS A 24 6.00 8.02 -2.64
N LEU A 25 6.93 8.75 -3.24
CA LEU A 25 7.79 9.71 -2.54
C LEU A 25 6.99 10.75 -1.73
N SER A 26 5.87 11.23 -2.26
CA SER A 26 5.02 12.21 -1.57
C SER A 26 4.48 11.66 -0.24
N THR A 27 4.09 10.38 -0.19
CA THR A 27 3.62 9.74 1.06
C THR A 27 4.73 9.70 2.11
N VAL A 28 5.95 9.31 1.71
CA VAL A 28 7.10 9.27 2.61
C VAL A 28 7.44 10.67 3.14
N ASN A 29 7.42 11.68 2.26
CA ASN A 29 7.72 13.06 2.65
C ASN A 29 6.64 13.63 3.58
N HIS A 30 5.36 13.44 3.27
CA HIS A 30 4.26 13.94 4.10
C HIS A 30 4.21 13.28 5.49
N LEU A 31 4.66 12.02 5.61
CA LEU A 31 4.79 11.35 6.90
C LEU A 31 5.91 11.93 7.75
N LYS A 32 7.02 12.35 7.12
CA LYS A 32 8.16 12.95 7.82
C LYS A 32 7.93 14.40 8.24
N THR A 33 7.03 15.11 7.58
CA THR A 33 6.71 16.52 7.87
C THR A 33 5.40 16.67 8.63
N ASP A 34 5.13 17.86 9.16
CA ASP A 34 3.80 18.24 9.64
C ASP A 34 2.92 18.68 8.45
N TYR A 35 2.58 17.72 7.60
CA TYR A 35 1.84 17.98 6.36
C TYR A 35 0.41 18.49 6.65
N MET A 36 0.09 19.68 6.14
CA MET A 36 -1.21 20.33 6.32
C MET A 36 -2.06 20.46 5.03
N GLY A 37 -1.68 19.77 3.95
CA GLY A 37 -2.41 19.84 2.68
C GLY A 37 -3.66 18.96 2.62
N TRP A 38 -4.24 18.85 1.42
CA TRP A 38 -5.52 18.15 1.18
C TRP A 38 -5.55 16.69 1.65
N ALA A 39 -4.41 15.99 1.64
CA ALA A 39 -4.30 14.61 2.13
C ALA A 39 -4.05 14.50 3.65
N LYS A 40 -4.11 15.61 4.42
CA LYS A 40 -3.76 15.65 5.85
C LYS A 40 -4.51 14.60 6.67
N ALA A 41 -5.82 14.45 6.44
CA ALA A 41 -6.62 13.47 7.16
C ALA A 41 -6.05 12.05 7.00
N ILE A 42 -5.71 11.66 5.77
CA ILE A 42 -5.14 10.34 5.46
C ILE A 42 -3.75 10.18 6.08
N ILE A 43 -2.92 11.22 6.04
CA ILE A 43 -1.58 11.19 6.65
C ILE A 43 -1.67 11.07 8.17
N PHE A 44 -2.61 11.77 8.80
CA PHE A 44 -2.83 11.70 10.24
C PHE A 44 -3.36 10.33 10.68
N GLU A 45 -4.33 9.77 9.94
CA GLU A 45 -4.79 8.39 10.13
C GLU A 45 -3.63 7.40 10.02
N LEU A 46 -2.79 7.54 8.99
CA LEU A 46 -1.65 6.65 8.78
C LEU A 46 -0.65 6.75 9.94
N LYS A 47 -0.29 7.96 10.38
CA LYS A 47 0.57 8.16 11.56
C LYS A 47 -0.03 7.53 12.81
N ARG A 48 -1.34 7.67 13.03
CA ARG A 48 -2.04 7.07 14.17
C ARG A 48 -2.02 5.54 14.10
N SER A 49 -2.34 4.95 12.95
CA SER A 49 -2.27 3.50 12.75
C SER A 49 -0.86 2.94 12.96
N MET A 50 0.18 3.71 12.62
CA MET A 50 1.57 3.30 12.86
C MET A 50 1.93 3.22 14.36
N GLN A 51 1.24 3.96 15.23
CA GLN A 51 1.46 3.92 16.68
C GLN A 51 0.92 2.65 17.35
N ASP A 52 0.10 1.87 16.65
CA ASP A 52 -0.38 0.57 17.14
C ASP A 52 0.73 -0.50 17.14
N PHE A 53 1.87 -0.22 16.51
CA PHE A 53 3.00 -1.14 16.36
C PHE A 53 4.15 -0.74 17.30
N VAL A 54 4.94 -1.73 17.75
CA VAL A 54 6.19 -1.48 18.48
C VAL A 54 7.18 -0.71 17.61
N SER A 55 7.19 -1.00 16.31
CA SER A 55 7.96 -0.26 15.31
C SER A 55 7.26 -0.33 13.98
N ALA A 56 6.96 0.82 13.38
CA ALA A 56 6.47 0.91 12.01
C ALA A 56 7.24 1.98 11.25
N VAL A 57 7.77 1.63 10.08
CA VAL A 57 8.51 2.56 9.22
C VAL A 57 7.93 2.51 7.81
N VAL A 58 7.77 3.68 7.19
CA VAL A 58 7.41 3.79 5.77
C VAL A 58 8.63 4.25 4.99
N LEU A 59 9.05 3.45 4.03
CA LEU A 59 10.26 3.70 3.23
C LEU A 59 9.93 3.86 1.75
N ARG A 60 10.74 4.66 1.07
CA ARG A 60 10.67 4.77 -0.38
C ARG A 60 11.40 3.59 -1.02
N GLU A 61 10.77 2.98 -2.01
CA GLU A 61 11.41 2.01 -2.91
C GLU A 61 11.27 2.44 -4.37
N LYS A 62 12.07 1.84 -5.26
CA LYS A 62 11.93 2.04 -6.71
C LYS A 62 10.66 1.35 -7.19
N ARG A 63 10.02 1.92 -8.21
CA ARG A 63 8.80 1.35 -8.81
C ARG A 63 9.02 -0.07 -9.32
N ASP A 64 10.19 -0.34 -9.89
CA ASP A 64 10.57 -1.65 -10.42
C ASP A 64 10.68 -2.73 -9.32
N SER A 65 10.90 -2.32 -8.07
CA SER A 65 10.88 -3.22 -6.91
C SER A 65 9.50 -3.28 -6.24
N ASN A 66 8.55 -2.44 -6.63
CA ASN A 66 7.19 -2.37 -6.09
C ASN A 66 6.13 -2.87 -7.10
N LEU A 67 6.54 -3.70 -8.06
CA LEU A 67 5.69 -4.17 -9.16
C LEU A 67 4.53 -5.04 -8.68
N GLU A 68 4.71 -5.82 -7.63
CA GLU A 68 3.65 -6.66 -7.06
C GLU A 68 2.53 -5.81 -6.46
N ALA A 69 2.87 -4.82 -5.64
CA ALA A 69 1.89 -3.90 -5.06
C ALA A 69 1.18 -3.07 -6.16
N HIS A 70 1.91 -2.64 -7.19
CA HIS A 70 1.33 -1.96 -8.35
C HIS A 70 0.34 -2.86 -9.10
N SER A 71 0.73 -4.11 -9.38
CA SER A 71 -0.10 -5.10 -10.06
C SER A 71 -1.34 -5.44 -9.24
N LEU A 72 -1.22 -5.48 -7.92
CA LEU A 72 -2.33 -5.68 -7.00
C LEU A 72 -3.33 -4.52 -7.05
N ALA A 73 -2.83 -3.29 -6.95
CA ALA A 73 -3.65 -2.09 -7.03
C ALA A 73 -4.40 -1.98 -8.38
N LYS A 74 -3.72 -2.33 -9.49
CA LYS A 74 -4.33 -2.36 -10.83
C LYS A 74 -5.44 -3.39 -10.92
N ALA A 75 -5.23 -4.56 -10.33
CA ALA A 75 -6.16 -5.66 -10.47
C ALA A 75 -7.45 -5.51 -9.67
N VAL A 76 -7.38 -4.87 -8.50
CA VAL A 76 -8.58 -4.57 -7.69
C VAL A 76 -9.61 -3.75 -8.47
N ILE A 77 -9.18 -2.96 -9.47
CA ILE A 77 -10.08 -2.20 -10.36
C ILE A 77 -11.04 -3.12 -11.15
N SER A 78 -10.61 -4.35 -11.43
CA SER A 78 -11.41 -5.34 -12.17
C SER A 78 -12.25 -6.27 -11.29
N LEU A 79 -12.08 -6.19 -9.97
CA LEU A 79 -12.78 -7.06 -9.02
C LEU A 79 -14.10 -6.43 -8.57
N HIS A 80 -15.04 -7.27 -8.17
CA HIS A 80 -16.25 -6.80 -7.50
C HIS A 80 -15.89 -6.10 -6.18
N LEU A 81 -16.76 -5.17 -5.76
CA LEU A 81 -16.69 -4.54 -4.43
C LEU A 81 -16.62 -5.63 -3.35
N GLY A 82 -15.64 -5.50 -2.45
CA GLY A 82 -15.38 -6.48 -1.40
C GLY A 82 -13.99 -6.31 -0.79
N ARG A 83 -13.74 -7.04 0.30
CA ARG A 83 -12.41 -7.14 0.91
C ARG A 83 -11.73 -8.38 0.32
N HIS A 84 -10.62 -8.16 -0.37
CA HIS A 84 -9.82 -9.22 -0.98
C HIS A 84 -8.43 -9.22 -0.36
N VAL A 85 -7.94 -10.40 0.06
CA VAL A 85 -6.65 -10.57 0.74
C VAL A 85 -5.87 -11.70 0.06
N TRP A 86 -4.59 -11.47 -0.18
CA TRP A 86 -3.69 -12.44 -0.78
C TRP A 86 -2.41 -12.52 0.05
N LEU A 87 -2.16 -13.70 0.64
CA LEU A 87 -1.05 -13.91 1.58
C LEU A 87 0.14 -14.64 0.95
N THR A 88 -0.10 -15.51 -0.03
CA THR A 88 0.90 -16.43 -0.56
C THR A 88 1.07 -16.32 -2.06
N GLU A 89 -0.04 -16.34 -2.81
CA GLU A 89 0.00 -16.26 -4.28
C GLU A 89 -0.75 -15.02 -4.76
N LYS A 90 -0.11 -14.27 -5.67
CA LYS A 90 -0.77 -13.23 -6.44
C LYS A 90 -1.85 -13.92 -7.27
N PRO A 91 -3.12 -13.51 -7.17
CA PRO A 91 -4.16 -14.13 -7.97
C PRO A 91 -3.87 -13.82 -9.45
N ASN A 92 -4.30 -14.73 -10.32
CA ASN A 92 -4.10 -14.62 -11.76
C ASN A 92 -5.00 -13.51 -12.32
N LEU A 93 -4.59 -12.27 -12.11
CA LEU A 93 -5.31 -11.06 -12.48
C LEU A 93 -4.83 -10.71 -13.88
N SER A 94 -5.29 -11.46 -14.87
CA SER A 94 -5.10 -11.15 -16.29
C SER A 94 -5.90 -9.88 -16.62
N CYS A 95 -5.41 -8.73 -16.16
CA CYS A 95 -5.99 -7.44 -16.51
C CYS A 95 -5.32 -6.94 -17.79
N ILE A 96 -5.98 -7.32 -18.90
CA ILE A 96 -5.76 -6.96 -20.32
C ILE A 96 -4.86 -7.98 -21.05
N PRO A 97 -5.32 -8.66 -22.13
CA PRO A 97 -4.41 -9.39 -23.01
C PRO A 97 -3.41 -8.40 -23.61
N ASP A 98 -2.14 -8.79 -23.76
CA ASP A 98 -1.13 -8.04 -24.51
C ASP A 98 -1.52 -7.95 -25.99
N ASN A 99 -2.53 -7.14 -26.31
CA ASN A 99 -2.88 -6.76 -27.66
C ASN A 99 -2.65 -5.26 -27.80
N ILE A 100 -1.39 -4.92 -28.06
CA ILE A 100 -1.08 -3.89 -29.04
C ILE A 100 -0.06 -4.51 -29.99
N MET A 101 -0.57 -5.35 -30.90
CA MET A 101 0.08 -5.57 -32.19
C MET A 101 -0.61 -4.60 -33.16
N SER A 102 0.09 -3.51 -33.49
CA SER A 102 -0.13 -2.71 -34.69
C SER A 102 1.21 -2.14 -35.13
#